data_AF-Q8GSK1-F1
#
_entry.id   AF-Q8GSK1-F1
#
_cell.length_a   1.000
_cell.length_b   1.000
_cell.length_c   1.000
_cell.angle_alpha   90.00
_cell.angle_beta   90.00
_cell.angle_gamma   90.00
#
_symmetry.space_group_name_H-M   'P 1'
#
loop_
_entity.id
_entity.type
_entity.pdbx_description
1 polymer ?
#
loop_
_entity_poly.entity_id
_entity_poly.type
_entity_poly.pdbx_seq_one_letter_code
_entity_poly.pdbx_strand_id
1 'polypeptide(L)'
;MIEMGAAADPELLKKAADAHHKAIGSISGPNGVTSRADWDAVNAALGRVVASVPKQKVMDVYDAVKDITDPKVPAYMKSLVNGADAEKAYQGFLEFKDVVAANQVTTASAAATVPTGDKIGTAAKALSDASYPFIKDIDWLSDVYLKPLPGKTAPETLKAIDKMIVMGSKMDGNLLKAAAEAHHKAIGSIDAKGVTSPEDYEAVNAALGRIVASVPKQTVMDVYNSMAKVVDPSVTNNMFSKVNPLDALSAARGFYTFKDVVEAVQR
;
A
#
# COMPACT_ATOMS: atom_id res chain seq x y z
N MET A 1 9.78 1.41 5.36
CA MET A 1 8.47 0.72 5.54
C MET A 1 8.32 -0.49 4.63
N ILE A 2 8.56 -0.37 3.31
CA ILE A 2 8.43 -1.49 2.36
C ILE A 2 9.25 -2.71 2.79
N GLU A 3 10.53 -2.52 3.16
CA GLU A 3 11.37 -3.62 3.66
C GLU A 3 10.83 -4.29 4.92
N MET A 4 10.28 -3.51 5.87
CA MET A 4 9.64 -4.06 7.07
C MET A 4 8.42 -4.92 6.69
N GLY A 5 7.61 -4.44 5.74
CA GLY A 5 6.46 -5.18 5.22
C GLY A 5 6.86 -6.48 4.54
N ALA A 6 7.90 -6.48 3.71
CA ALA A 6 8.43 -7.69 3.07
C ALA A 6 9.02 -8.69 4.09
N ALA A 7 9.58 -8.20 5.19
CA ALA A 7 10.12 -9.05 6.25
C ALA A 7 9.06 -9.67 7.17
N ALA A 8 7.88 -9.04 7.29
CA ALA A 8 6.81 -9.48 8.17
C ALA A 8 6.19 -10.81 7.73
N ASP A 9 5.59 -11.52 8.69
CA ASP A 9 4.84 -12.75 8.41
C ASP A 9 3.60 -12.42 7.54
N PRO A 10 3.47 -13.01 6.33
CA PRO A 10 2.35 -12.71 5.44
C PRO A 10 0.97 -13.06 6.01
N GLU A 11 0.84 -14.11 6.83
CA GLU A 11 -0.44 -14.47 7.44
C GLU A 11 -0.81 -13.49 8.56
N LEU A 12 0.17 -12.92 9.26
CA LEU A 12 -0.09 -11.85 10.24
C LEU A 12 -0.48 -10.54 9.55
N LEU A 13 0.13 -10.19 8.41
CA LEU A 13 -0.30 -9.04 7.60
C LEU A 13 -1.75 -9.20 7.13
N LYS A 14 -2.11 -10.39 6.64
CA LYS A 14 -3.48 -10.75 6.26
C LYS A 14 -4.45 -10.60 7.43
N LYS A 15 -4.13 -11.16 8.61
CA LYS A 15 -4.97 -11.01 9.81
C LYS A 15 -5.12 -9.56 10.26
N ALA A 16 -4.07 -8.75 10.13
CA ALA A 16 -4.15 -7.32 10.41
C ALA A 16 -5.06 -6.60 9.41
N ALA A 17 -5.00 -6.93 8.12
CA ALA A 17 -5.92 -6.40 7.12
C ALA A 17 -7.38 -6.79 7.40
N ASP A 18 -7.65 -8.05 7.73
CA ASP A 18 -9.00 -8.51 8.11
C ASP A 18 -9.53 -7.80 9.36
N ALA A 19 -8.66 -7.54 10.35
CA ALA A 19 -9.03 -6.78 11.55
C ALA A 19 -9.42 -5.32 11.22
N HIS A 20 -8.70 -4.66 10.30
CA HIS A 20 -9.06 -3.31 9.87
C HIS A 20 -10.37 -3.29 9.08
N HIS A 21 -10.58 -4.24 8.16
CA HIS A 21 -11.85 -4.39 7.46
C HIS A 21 -13.03 -4.53 8.44
N LYS A 22 -12.88 -5.39 9.45
CA LYS A 22 -13.90 -5.55 10.51
C LYS A 22 -14.13 -4.25 11.29
N ALA A 23 -13.06 -3.55 11.66
CA ALA A 23 -13.14 -2.29 12.41
C ALA A 23 -13.91 -1.21 11.64
N ILE A 24 -13.67 -1.08 10.34
CA ILE A 24 -14.40 -0.15 9.46
C ILE A 24 -15.92 -0.39 9.54
N GLY A 25 -16.36 -1.65 9.64
CA GLY A 25 -17.77 -2.03 9.78
C GLY A 25 -18.45 -1.57 11.08
N SER A 26 -17.69 -1.14 12.09
CA SER A 26 -18.22 -0.71 13.40
C SER A 26 -18.07 0.78 13.68
N ILE A 27 -17.61 1.55 12.68
CA ILE A 27 -17.43 3.00 12.81
C ILE A 27 -18.75 3.69 13.12
N SER A 28 -18.73 4.57 14.12
CA SER A 28 -19.89 5.35 14.54
C SER A 28 -19.51 6.72 15.13
N GLY A 29 -20.52 7.57 15.31
CA GLY A 29 -20.36 8.91 15.87
C GLY A 29 -19.69 9.93 14.94
N PRO A 30 -19.66 11.21 15.33
CA PRO A 30 -19.15 12.30 14.49
C PRO A 30 -17.63 12.22 14.25
N ASN A 31 -16.90 11.56 15.14
CA ASN A 31 -15.45 11.40 15.04
C ASN A 31 -15.03 10.11 14.30
N GLY A 32 -15.99 9.30 13.84
CA GLY A 32 -15.71 8.09 13.05
C GLY A 32 -14.92 7.01 13.80
N VAL A 33 -15.16 6.84 15.10
CA VAL A 33 -14.41 5.88 15.93
C VAL A 33 -15.03 4.49 15.81
N THR A 34 -14.17 3.47 15.69
CA THR A 34 -14.53 2.05 15.70
C THR A 34 -15.00 1.58 17.09
N SER A 35 -15.64 0.41 17.19
CA SER A 35 -15.98 -0.18 18.48
C SER A 35 -14.73 -0.46 19.34
N ARG A 36 -14.89 -0.48 20.66
CA ARG A 36 -13.79 -0.82 21.59
C ARG A 36 -13.20 -2.20 21.31
N ALA A 37 -14.05 -3.18 21.01
CA ALA A 37 -13.60 -4.54 20.70
C ALA A 37 -12.74 -4.58 19.43
N ASP A 38 -13.11 -3.80 18.42
CA ASP A 38 -12.36 -3.74 17.16
C ASP A 38 -11.06 -2.92 17.29
N TRP A 39 -11.04 -1.88 18.12
CA TRP A 39 -9.82 -1.17 18.49
C TRP A 39 -8.79 -2.12 19.12
N ASP A 40 -9.21 -2.94 20.09
CA ASP A 40 -8.34 -3.91 20.75
C ASP A 40 -7.86 -5.00 19.77
N ALA A 41 -8.74 -5.48 18.89
CA ALA A 41 -8.40 -6.48 17.88
C ALA A 41 -7.35 -5.98 16.87
N VAL A 42 -7.49 -4.74 16.38
CA VAL A 42 -6.52 -4.10 15.46
C VAL A 42 -5.16 -3.95 16.14
N ASN A 43 -5.11 -3.41 17.36
CA ASN A 43 -3.85 -3.25 18.09
C ASN A 43 -3.15 -4.59 18.35
N ALA A 44 -3.91 -5.62 18.73
CA ALA A 44 -3.35 -6.95 18.93
C ALA A 44 -2.82 -7.56 17.61
N ALA A 45 -3.50 -7.35 16.48
CA ALA A 45 -3.02 -7.83 15.18
C ALA A 45 -1.72 -7.11 14.76
N LEU A 46 -1.68 -5.78 14.89
CA LEU A 46 -0.49 -4.98 14.59
C LEU A 46 0.70 -5.32 15.50
N GLY A 47 0.47 -5.53 16.79
CA GLY A 47 1.52 -5.98 17.72
C GLY A 47 2.17 -7.29 17.28
N ARG A 48 1.37 -8.25 16.77
CA ARG A 48 1.90 -9.51 16.21
C ARG A 48 2.68 -9.28 14.91
N VAL A 49 2.23 -8.39 14.03
CA VAL A 49 2.99 -8.00 12.83
C VAL A 49 4.36 -7.43 13.22
N VAL A 50 4.41 -6.50 14.19
CA VAL A 50 5.66 -5.91 14.67
C VAL A 50 6.59 -6.97 15.30
N ALA A 51 6.04 -7.89 16.09
CA ALA A 51 6.79 -8.99 16.67
C ALA A 51 7.38 -9.94 15.60
N SER A 52 6.77 -10.04 14.42
CA SER A 52 7.27 -10.89 13.33
C SER A 52 8.45 -10.32 12.53
N VAL A 53 8.93 -9.13 12.88
CA VAL A 53 10.05 -8.47 12.20
C VAL A 53 11.16 -8.13 13.21
N PRO A 54 12.46 -8.21 12.84
CA PRO A 54 13.54 -7.76 13.71
C PRO A 54 13.40 -6.30 14.15
N LYS A 55 13.74 -6.03 15.42
CA LYS A 55 13.66 -4.69 16.03
C LYS A 55 14.30 -3.60 15.18
N GLN A 56 15.44 -3.87 14.55
CA GLN A 56 16.15 -2.88 13.74
C GLN A 56 15.28 -2.35 12.60
N LYS A 57 14.57 -3.21 11.86
CA LYS A 57 13.71 -2.76 10.76
C LYS A 57 12.53 -1.90 11.23
N VAL A 58 12.08 -2.09 12.47
CA VAL A 58 11.06 -1.22 13.09
C VAL A 58 11.65 0.13 13.45
N MET A 59 12.86 0.16 13.99
CA MET A 59 13.57 1.40 14.32
C MET A 59 13.97 2.19 13.08
N ASP A 60 14.38 1.54 12.00
CA ASP A 60 14.68 2.21 10.72
C ASP A 60 13.46 2.97 10.19
N VAL A 61 12.25 2.44 10.39
CA VAL A 61 11.00 3.15 10.06
C VAL A 61 10.79 4.35 10.99
N TYR A 62 10.98 4.17 12.30
CA TYR A 62 10.83 5.25 13.26
C TYR A 62 11.76 6.42 12.97
N ASP A 63 13.05 6.14 12.75
CA ASP A 63 14.07 7.16 12.49
C ASP A 63 13.81 7.89 11.17
N ALA A 64 13.50 7.15 10.09
CA ALA A 64 13.19 7.77 8.80
C ALA A 64 11.93 8.67 8.84
N VAL A 65 10.88 8.28 9.58
CA VAL A 65 9.66 9.08 9.71
C VAL A 65 9.90 10.30 10.61
N LYS A 66 10.68 10.14 11.67
CA LYS A 66 11.07 11.24 12.56
C LYS A 66 11.76 12.36 11.78
N ASP A 67 12.66 12.03 10.86
CA ASP A 67 13.45 13.01 10.10
C ASP A 67 12.60 13.90 9.17
N ILE A 68 11.42 13.43 8.74
CA ILE A 68 10.50 14.19 7.89
C ILE A 68 9.32 14.80 8.66
N THR A 69 9.23 14.58 9.97
CA THR A 69 8.13 15.09 10.79
C THR A 69 8.52 16.42 11.42
N ASP A 70 7.76 17.49 11.17
CA ASP A 70 7.96 18.76 11.86
C ASP A 70 7.82 18.54 13.40
N PRO A 71 8.79 18.99 14.22
CA PRO A 71 8.78 18.78 15.67
C PRO A 71 7.52 19.29 16.39
N LYS A 72 6.73 20.17 15.77
CA LYS A 72 5.48 20.71 16.31
C LYS A 72 4.28 19.79 16.08
N VAL A 73 4.37 18.80 15.20
CA VAL A 73 3.26 17.88 14.88
C VAL A 73 2.71 17.18 16.14
N PRO A 74 3.52 16.59 17.04
CA PRO A 74 2.99 15.95 18.25
C PRO A 74 2.22 16.93 19.15
N ALA A 75 2.73 18.15 19.33
CA ALA A 75 2.08 19.18 20.15
C ALA A 75 0.76 19.64 19.53
N TYR A 76 0.73 19.85 18.21
CA TYR A 76 -0.48 20.19 17.48
C TYR A 76 -1.53 19.07 17.60
N MET A 77 -1.17 17.80 17.35
CA MET A 77 -2.09 16.67 17.49
C MET A 77 -2.66 16.54 18.91
N LYS A 78 -1.82 16.68 19.95
CA LYS A 78 -2.27 16.64 21.35
C LYS A 78 -3.23 17.79 21.69
N SER A 79 -3.07 18.97 21.09
CA SER A 79 -3.94 20.13 21.33
C SER A 79 -5.39 19.95 20.87
N LEU A 80 -5.64 18.96 20.00
CA LEU A 80 -6.97 18.66 19.44
C LEU A 80 -7.76 17.65 20.29
N VAL A 81 -7.19 17.16 21.38
CA VAL A 81 -7.78 16.14 22.26
C VAL A 81 -7.58 16.50 23.74
N ASN A 82 -8.14 15.69 24.63
CA ASN A 82 -7.83 15.78 26.06
C ASN A 82 -6.37 15.36 26.30
N GLY A 83 -5.55 16.28 26.82
CA GLY A 83 -4.12 16.05 27.03
C GLY A 83 -3.80 14.94 28.04
N ALA A 84 -4.61 14.79 29.10
CA ALA A 84 -4.41 13.76 30.12
C ALA A 84 -4.75 12.36 29.56
N ASP A 85 -5.79 12.26 28.74
CA ASP A 85 -6.13 11.01 28.05
C ASP A 85 -5.05 10.61 27.06
N ALA A 86 -4.46 11.56 26.34
CA ALA A 86 -3.34 11.31 25.42
C ALA A 86 -2.09 10.81 26.15
N GLU A 87 -1.74 11.41 27.29
CA GLU A 87 -0.61 10.96 28.13
C GLU A 87 -0.85 9.54 28.67
N LYS A 88 -2.07 9.26 29.15
CA LYS A 88 -2.46 7.92 29.60
C LYS A 88 -2.39 6.89 28.48
N ALA A 89 -2.84 7.24 27.27
CA ALA A 89 -2.74 6.38 26.10
C ALA A 89 -1.28 6.08 25.74
N TYR A 90 -0.38 7.07 25.84
CA TYR A 90 1.04 6.87 25.60
C TYR A 90 1.69 5.95 26.64
N GLN A 91 1.32 6.06 27.92
CA GLN A 91 1.81 5.11 28.94
C GLN A 91 1.36 3.67 28.62
N GLY A 92 0.10 3.48 28.23
CA GLY A 92 -0.38 2.16 27.79
C GLY A 92 0.37 1.63 26.56
N PHE A 93 0.74 2.51 25.62
CA PHE A 93 1.60 2.14 24.49
C PHE A 93 3.00 1.69 24.96
N LEU A 94 3.61 2.40 25.92
CA LEU A 94 4.93 2.04 26.47
C LEU A 94 4.93 0.65 27.11
N GLU A 95 3.85 0.28 27.81
CA GLU A 95 3.69 -1.07 28.37
C GLU A 95 3.45 -2.12 27.26
N PHE A 96 2.57 -1.82 26.31
CA PHE A 96 2.25 -2.72 25.21
C PHE A 96 3.46 -3.07 24.35
N LYS A 97 4.30 -2.08 24.00
CA LYS A 97 5.50 -2.31 23.19
C LYS A 97 6.51 -3.23 23.88
N ASP A 98 6.54 -3.30 25.20
CA ASP A 98 7.46 -4.18 25.93
C ASP A 98 7.02 -5.65 25.80
N VAL A 99 5.72 -5.91 25.80
CA VAL A 99 5.16 -7.24 25.48
C VAL A 99 5.47 -7.63 24.03
N VAL A 100 5.31 -6.69 23.09
CA VAL A 100 5.66 -6.93 21.68
C VAL A 100 7.16 -7.24 21.52
N ALA A 101 8.03 -6.44 22.15
CA ALA A 101 9.48 -6.64 22.10
C ALA A 101 9.91 -7.98 22.69
N ALA A 102 9.28 -8.44 23.78
CA ALA A 102 9.55 -9.75 24.38
C ALA A 102 9.21 -10.94 23.47
N ASN A 103 8.34 -10.74 22.47
CA ASN A 103 7.94 -11.77 21.50
C ASN A 103 8.53 -11.54 20.10
N GLN A 104 9.45 -10.58 19.96
CA GLN A 104 9.96 -10.16 18.66
C GLN A 104 11.03 -11.13 18.13
N VAL A 105 10.96 -11.46 16.83
CA VAL A 105 11.98 -12.28 16.16
C VAL A 105 13.31 -11.54 16.06
N THR A 106 14.41 -12.30 16.06
CA THR A 106 15.77 -11.72 15.94
C THR A 106 16.26 -11.66 14.49
N THR A 107 15.71 -12.48 13.59
CA THR A 107 16.11 -12.59 12.19
C THR A 107 14.93 -12.35 11.25
N ALA A 108 15.18 -11.70 10.12
CA ALA A 108 14.16 -11.47 9.10
C ALA A 108 13.81 -12.78 8.37
N SER A 109 12.59 -12.85 7.81
CA SER A 109 12.17 -13.96 6.96
C SER A 109 12.93 -13.98 5.62
N ALA A 110 13.09 -15.17 5.03
CA ALA A 110 13.74 -15.36 3.73
C ALA A 110 13.00 -14.62 2.60
N ALA A 111 13.71 -14.17 1.56
CA ALA A 111 13.14 -13.46 0.41
C ALA A 111 11.99 -14.24 -0.27
N ALA A 112 11.11 -13.53 -0.99
CA ALA A 112 10.03 -14.18 -1.69
C ALA A 112 10.53 -15.07 -2.84
N THR A 113 9.76 -16.11 -3.16
CA THR A 113 9.99 -16.90 -4.36
C THR A 113 9.31 -16.23 -5.55
N VAL A 114 10.09 -15.83 -6.55
CA VAL A 114 9.58 -15.16 -7.76
C VAL A 114 9.49 -16.15 -8.93
N PRO A 115 8.31 -16.32 -9.56
CA PRO A 115 8.19 -17.13 -10.77
C PRO A 115 9.01 -16.55 -11.93
N THR A 116 9.64 -17.43 -12.72
CA THR A 116 10.42 -17.05 -13.92
C THR A 116 9.80 -17.65 -15.17
N GLY A 117 9.79 -16.90 -16.28
CA GLY A 117 9.34 -17.39 -17.59
C GLY A 117 7.83 -17.61 -17.70
N ASP A 118 7.03 -17.05 -16.80
CA ASP A 118 5.58 -17.11 -16.84
C ASP A 118 4.98 -16.11 -17.85
N LYS A 119 3.73 -16.35 -18.26
CA LYS A 119 3.02 -15.51 -19.24
C LYS A 119 2.92 -14.05 -18.78
N ILE A 120 2.74 -13.82 -17.47
CA ILE A 120 2.69 -12.48 -16.89
C ILE A 120 4.02 -11.77 -17.04
N GLY A 121 5.16 -12.43 -16.76
CA GLY A 121 6.48 -11.85 -16.95
C GLY A 121 6.72 -11.39 -18.39
N THR A 122 6.42 -12.25 -19.37
CA THR A 122 6.55 -11.89 -20.80
C THR A 122 5.64 -10.71 -21.19
N ALA A 123 4.38 -10.69 -20.71
CA ALA A 123 3.46 -9.60 -21.01
C ALA A 123 3.83 -8.29 -20.30
N ALA A 124 4.42 -8.37 -19.10
CA ALA A 124 4.89 -7.21 -18.35
C ALA A 124 6.02 -6.50 -19.08
N LYS A 125 6.89 -7.23 -19.78
CA LYS A 125 7.88 -6.62 -20.67
C LYS A 125 7.23 -5.75 -21.75
N ALA A 126 6.27 -6.30 -22.48
CA ALA A 126 5.57 -5.55 -23.54
C ALA A 126 4.82 -4.32 -23.00
N LEU A 127 4.18 -4.44 -21.83
CA LEU A 127 3.58 -3.30 -21.12
C LEU A 127 4.64 -2.24 -20.79
N SER A 128 5.78 -2.67 -20.25
CA SER A 128 6.83 -1.76 -19.77
C SER A 128 7.45 -1.01 -20.93
N ASP A 129 7.80 -1.70 -22.02
CA ASP A 129 8.32 -1.08 -23.24
C ASP A 129 7.33 -0.04 -23.82
N ALA A 130 6.02 -0.33 -23.80
CA ALA A 130 4.98 0.56 -24.32
C ALA A 130 4.65 1.76 -23.42
N SER A 131 4.92 1.65 -22.11
CA SER A 131 4.52 2.65 -21.10
C SER A 131 5.69 3.40 -20.44
N TYR A 132 6.93 2.96 -20.64
CA TYR A 132 8.10 3.62 -20.05
C TYR A 132 8.28 5.08 -20.51
N PRO A 133 8.00 5.46 -21.77
CA PRO A 133 7.98 6.87 -22.17
C PRO A 133 7.00 7.70 -21.32
N PHE A 134 5.79 7.19 -21.09
CA PHE A 134 4.76 7.86 -20.27
C PHE A 134 5.20 8.04 -18.81
N ILE A 135 5.81 7.04 -18.15
CA ILE A 135 6.19 7.20 -16.74
C ILE A 135 7.33 8.20 -16.52
N LYS A 136 8.15 8.46 -17.54
CA LYS A 136 9.20 9.50 -17.50
C LYS A 136 8.64 10.91 -17.55
N ASP A 137 7.44 11.09 -18.10
CA ASP A 137 6.75 12.38 -18.19
C ASP A 137 5.99 12.72 -16.90
N ILE A 138 5.73 11.73 -16.04
CA ILE A 138 5.06 11.94 -14.76
C ILE A 138 5.99 12.72 -13.82
N ASP A 139 5.47 13.80 -13.24
CA ASP A 139 6.15 14.53 -12.16
C ASP A 139 5.94 13.82 -10.82
N TRP A 140 6.77 12.82 -10.53
CA TRP A 140 6.73 12.01 -9.31
C TRP A 140 6.95 12.80 -8.01
N LEU A 141 7.48 14.02 -8.09
CA LEU A 141 7.76 14.89 -6.94
C LEU A 141 6.62 15.89 -6.67
N SER A 142 5.55 15.85 -7.46
CA SER A 142 4.43 16.78 -7.35
C SER A 142 3.59 16.56 -6.09
N ASP A 143 3.13 17.65 -5.48
CA ASP A 143 2.20 17.63 -4.34
C ASP A 143 0.74 17.33 -4.76
N VAL A 144 0.48 17.20 -6.07
CA VAL A 144 -0.86 16.94 -6.62
C VAL A 144 -1.47 15.65 -6.08
N TYR A 145 -0.63 14.65 -5.78
CA TYR A 145 -1.05 13.35 -5.25
C TYR A 145 -1.53 13.38 -3.80
N LEU A 146 -1.33 14.50 -3.09
CA LEU A 146 -1.81 14.72 -1.72
C LEU A 146 -3.10 15.55 -1.67
N LYS A 147 -3.60 16.03 -2.81
CA LYS A 147 -4.84 16.82 -2.85
C LYS A 147 -6.05 15.93 -2.62
N PRO A 148 -7.06 16.39 -1.85
CA PRO A 148 -8.26 15.60 -1.59
C PRO A 148 -9.08 15.37 -2.86
N LEU A 149 -9.82 14.26 -2.91
CA LEU A 149 -10.75 14.00 -4.01
C LEU A 149 -11.90 15.03 -3.99
N PRO A 150 -12.22 15.67 -5.13
CA PRO A 150 -13.26 16.70 -5.20
C PRO A 150 -14.60 16.23 -4.64
N GLY A 151 -15.11 16.94 -3.63
CA GLY A 151 -16.45 16.70 -3.07
C GLY A 151 -16.62 15.39 -2.32
N LYS A 152 -15.55 14.68 -1.96
CA LYS A 152 -15.62 13.41 -1.21
C LYS A 152 -15.27 13.60 0.26
N THR A 153 -16.03 12.95 1.12
CA THR A 153 -15.77 12.91 2.57
C THR A 153 -14.83 11.75 2.95
N ALA A 154 -14.25 11.82 4.15
CA ALA A 154 -13.44 10.73 4.71
C ALA A 154 -14.23 9.39 4.79
N PRO A 155 -15.50 9.35 5.26
CA PRO A 155 -16.28 8.10 5.26
C PRO A 155 -16.55 7.51 3.87
N GLU A 156 -16.73 8.35 2.84
CA GLU A 156 -16.93 7.86 1.47
C GLU A 156 -15.65 7.25 0.89
N THR A 157 -14.52 7.92 1.07
CA THR A 157 -13.21 7.44 0.60
C THR A 157 -12.74 6.20 1.38
N LEU A 158 -13.02 6.12 2.69
CA LEU A 158 -12.73 4.95 3.51
C LEU A 158 -13.42 3.68 3.02
N LYS A 159 -14.67 3.78 2.51
CA LYS A 159 -15.37 2.63 1.91
C LYS A 159 -14.70 2.13 0.62
N ALA A 160 -14.05 3.00 -0.14
CA ALA A 160 -13.28 2.59 -1.30
C ALA A 160 -11.95 1.92 -0.89
N ILE A 161 -11.26 2.49 0.10
CA ILE A 161 -10.05 1.93 0.70
C ILE A 161 -10.32 0.55 1.32
N ASP A 162 -11.47 0.35 1.97
CA ASP A 162 -11.89 -0.94 2.54
C ASP A 162 -11.86 -2.07 1.50
N LYS A 163 -12.26 -1.79 0.24
CA LYS A 163 -12.17 -2.79 -0.84
C LYS A 163 -10.73 -3.15 -1.19
N MET A 164 -9.80 -2.20 -1.09
CA MET A 164 -8.36 -2.49 -1.28
C MET A 164 -7.81 -3.33 -0.13
N ILE A 165 -8.25 -3.06 1.12
CA ILE A 165 -7.87 -3.86 2.31
C ILE A 165 -8.36 -5.31 2.15
N VAL A 166 -9.62 -5.48 1.76
CA VAL A 166 -10.22 -6.81 1.49
C VAL A 166 -9.52 -7.53 0.34
N MET A 167 -9.12 -6.80 -0.71
CA MET A 167 -8.33 -7.40 -1.79
C MET A 167 -6.95 -7.84 -1.29
N GLY A 168 -6.25 -6.99 -0.54
CA GLY A 168 -4.94 -7.28 0.04
C GLY A 168 -4.97 -8.49 0.98
N SER A 169 -6.00 -8.65 1.81
CA SER A 169 -6.12 -9.82 2.69
C SER A 169 -6.39 -11.14 1.96
N LYS A 170 -6.82 -11.08 0.70
CA LYS A 170 -7.07 -12.26 -0.15
C LYS A 170 -5.92 -12.60 -1.09
N MET A 171 -4.99 -11.68 -1.32
CA MET A 171 -3.84 -11.92 -2.19
C MET A 171 -2.91 -12.99 -1.63
N ASP A 172 -2.18 -13.65 -2.52
CA ASP A 172 -1.12 -14.58 -2.14
C ASP A 172 0.01 -13.85 -1.39
N GLY A 173 0.30 -14.28 -0.17
CA GLY A 173 1.26 -13.62 0.72
C GLY A 173 2.70 -13.63 0.20
N ASN A 174 3.13 -14.68 -0.52
CA ASN A 174 4.45 -14.72 -1.13
C ASN A 174 4.53 -13.75 -2.32
N LEU A 175 3.48 -13.67 -3.14
CA LEU A 175 3.43 -12.72 -4.27
C LEU A 175 3.36 -11.26 -3.78
N LEU A 176 2.61 -10.97 -2.71
CA LEU A 176 2.60 -9.66 -2.05
C LEU A 176 4.00 -9.26 -1.57
N LYS A 177 4.70 -10.20 -0.94
CA LYS A 177 6.10 -10.01 -0.51
C LYS A 177 7.02 -9.74 -1.71
N ALA A 178 6.92 -10.53 -2.77
CA ALA A 178 7.70 -10.34 -3.99
C ALA A 178 7.46 -8.96 -4.63
N ALA A 179 6.20 -8.50 -4.64
CA ALA A 179 5.87 -7.16 -5.12
C ALA A 179 6.49 -6.07 -4.23
N ALA A 180 6.47 -6.22 -2.91
CA ALA A 180 7.14 -5.28 -2.01
C ALA A 180 8.67 -5.24 -2.25
N GLU A 181 9.31 -6.40 -2.38
CA GLU A 181 10.74 -6.50 -2.69
C GLU A 181 11.09 -5.86 -4.05
N ALA A 182 10.25 -6.04 -5.08
CA ALA A 182 10.41 -5.40 -6.38
C ALA A 182 10.34 -3.86 -6.29
N HIS A 183 9.40 -3.31 -5.51
CA HIS A 183 9.33 -1.86 -5.30
C HIS A 183 10.51 -1.32 -4.49
N HIS A 184 10.99 -2.06 -3.49
CA HIS A 184 12.19 -1.68 -2.74
C HIS A 184 13.41 -1.58 -3.68
N LYS A 185 13.59 -2.56 -4.57
CA LYS A 185 14.64 -2.52 -5.58
C LYS A 185 14.50 -1.34 -6.54
N ALA A 186 13.28 -1.09 -7.04
CA ALA A 186 12.99 0.04 -7.93
C ALA A 186 13.31 1.40 -7.31
N ILE A 187 13.03 1.59 -6.01
CA ILE A 187 13.43 2.80 -5.28
C ILE A 187 14.95 2.99 -5.29
N GLY A 188 15.71 1.89 -5.25
CA GLY A 188 17.17 1.93 -5.30
C GLY A 188 17.77 2.36 -6.64
N SER A 189 16.99 2.40 -7.72
CA SER A 189 17.46 2.77 -9.07
C SER A 189 16.84 4.06 -9.61
N ILE A 190 16.17 4.85 -8.77
CA ILE A 190 15.56 6.11 -9.21
C ILE A 190 16.60 7.14 -9.64
N ASP A 191 16.27 7.91 -10.68
CA ASP A 191 17.01 9.09 -11.09
C ASP A 191 16.64 10.34 -10.26
N ALA A 192 17.20 11.50 -10.61
CA ALA A 192 16.94 12.76 -9.92
C ALA A 192 15.48 13.25 -10.02
N LYS A 193 14.67 12.69 -10.92
CA LYS A 193 13.23 12.97 -11.06
C LYS A 193 12.36 11.94 -10.35
N GLY A 194 12.96 10.95 -9.68
CA GLY A 194 12.24 9.86 -9.03
C GLY A 194 11.83 8.73 -9.98
N VAL A 195 12.35 8.69 -11.21
CA VAL A 195 12.01 7.64 -12.19
C VAL A 195 12.96 6.46 -12.03
N THR A 196 12.41 5.27 -11.73
CA THR A 196 13.15 4.00 -11.65
C THR A 196 13.69 3.54 -13.01
N SER A 197 14.63 2.60 -13.03
CA SER A 197 15.14 1.99 -14.27
C SER A 197 14.06 1.22 -15.07
N PRO A 198 14.24 1.04 -16.41
CA PRO A 198 13.33 0.24 -17.21
C PRO A 198 13.19 -1.21 -16.70
N GLU A 199 14.30 -1.81 -16.30
CA GLU A 199 14.35 -3.20 -15.82
C GLU A 199 13.58 -3.38 -14.51
N ASP A 200 13.71 -2.43 -13.58
CA ASP A 200 13.00 -2.49 -12.30
C ASP A 200 11.51 -2.13 -12.46
N TYR A 201 11.16 -1.24 -13.40
CA TYR A 201 9.76 -1.00 -13.77
C TYR A 201 9.08 -2.26 -14.34
N GLU A 202 9.78 -3.00 -15.21
CA GLU A 202 9.31 -4.28 -15.72
C GLU A 202 9.08 -5.30 -14.60
N ALA A 203 10.03 -5.42 -13.68
CA ALA A 203 9.93 -6.32 -12.54
C ALA A 203 8.72 -5.98 -11.64
N VAL A 204 8.48 -4.69 -11.41
CA VAL A 204 7.29 -4.20 -10.67
C VAL A 204 6.00 -4.56 -11.41
N ASN A 205 5.90 -4.31 -12.71
CA ASN A 205 4.71 -4.66 -13.50
C ASN A 205 4.43 -6.17 -13.49
N ALA A 206 5.46 -7.01 -13.60
CA ALA A 206 5.31 -8.45 -13.53
C ALA A 206 4.82 -8.91 -12.14
N ALA A 207 5.39 -8.36 -11.07
CA ALA A 207 4.97 -8.68 -9.71
C ALA A 207 3.52 -8.23 -9.44
N LEU A 208 3.13 -7.04 -9.89
CA LEU A 208 1.77 -6.52 -9.76
C LEU A 208 0.75 -7.35 -10.56
N GLY A 209 1.10 -7.78 -11.77
CA GLY A 209 0.25 -8.69 -12.55
C GLY A 209 -0.02 -10.01 -11.81
N ARG A 210 1.00 -10.58 -11.16
CA ARG A 210 0.87 -11.83 -10.38
C ARG A 210 -0.02 -11.67 -9.15
N ILE A 211 0.11 -10.58 -8.39
CA ILE A 211 -0.77 -10.36 -7.23
C ILE A 211 -2.23 -10.13 -7.66
N VAL A 212 -2.47 -9.46 -8.79
CA VAL A 212 -3.83 -9.29 -9.34
C VAL A 212 -4.42 -10.64 -9.78
N ALA A 213 -3.63 -11.48 -10.43
CA ALA A 213 -4.05 -12.83 -10.82
C ALA A 213 -4.28 -13.76 -9.61
N SER A 214 -3.75 -13.43 -8.43
CA SER A 214 -3.86 -14.28 -7.23
C SER A 214 -5.24 -14.25 -6.55
N VAL A 215 -6.12 -13.31 -6.94
CA VAL A 215 -7.46 -13.14 -6.36
C VAL A 215 -8.56 -13.24 -7.42
N PRO A 216 -9.79 -13.61 -7.04
CA PRO A 216 -10.93 -13.64 -7.97
C PRO A 216 -11.17 -12.31 -8.69
N LYS A 217 -11.54 -12.38 -9.97
CA LYS A 217 -11.90 -11.22 -10.80
C LYS A 217 -12.87 -10.26 -10.10
N GLN A 218 -13.87 -10.80 -9.41
CA GLN A 218 -14.85 -10.00 -8.67
C GLN A 218 -14.20 -9.13 -7.58
N THR A 219 -13.16 -9.64 -6.90
CA THR A 219 -12.44 -8.88 -5.87
C THR A 219 -11.73 -7.66 -6.48
N VAL A 220 -11.14 -7.82 -7.67
CA VAL A 220 -10.51 -6.71 -8.41
C VAL A 220 -11.57 -5.70 -8.88
N MET A 221 -12.71 -6.19 -9.38
CA MET A 221 -13.80 -5.34 -9.83
C MET A 221 -14.47 -4.58 -8.69
N ASP A 222 -14.54 -5.12 -7.48
CA ASP A 222 -15.05 -4.41 -6.31
C ASP A 222 -14.19 -3.18 -5.98
N VAL A 223 -12.87 -3.27 -6.12
CA VAL A 223 -11.93 -2.15 -5.97
C VAL A 223 -12.13 -1.14 -7.10
N TYR A 224 -12.16 -1.59 -8.36
CA TYR A 224 -12.34 -0.69 -9.50
C TYR A 224 -13.66 0.08 -9.38
N ASN A 225 -14.77 -0.61 -9.09
CA ASN A 225 -16.09 -0.02 -8.99
C ASN A 225 -16.23 0.92 -7.79
N SER A 226 -15.52 0.67 -6.68
CA SER A 226 -15.54 1.58 -5.53
C SER A 226 -14.74 2.85 -5.82
N MET A 227 -13.58 2.73 -6.49
CA MET A 227 -12.75 3.87 -6.89
C MET A 227 -13.43 4.73 -7.95
N ALA A 228 -14.07 4.13 -8.94
CA ALA A 228 -14.82 4.85 -9.98
C ALA A 228 -15.96 5.74 -9.43
N LYS A 229 -16.46 5.46 -8.22
CA LYS A 229 -17.48 6.28 -7.55
C LYS A 229 -16.91 7.50 -6.81
N VAL A 230 -15.63 7.46 -6.45
CA VAL A 230 -14.98 8.51 -5.65
C VAL A 230 -14.01 9.36 -6.46
N VAL A 231 -13.49 8.86 -7.59
CA VAL A 231 -12.61 9.60 -8.49
C VAL A 231 -13.44 10.34 -9.55
N ASP A 232 -13.40 11.67 -9.52
CA ASP A 232 -14.04 12.52 -10.52
C ASP A 232 -13.23 12.53 -11.84
N PRO A 233 -13.87 12.57 -13.03
CA PRO A 233 -13.17 12.62 -14.31
C PRO A 233 -12.20 13.81 -14.48
N SER A 234 -12.41 14.92 -13.76
CA SER A 234 -11.46 16.03 -13.75
C SER A 234 -10.08 15.62 -13.23
N VAL A 235 -10.00 14.62 -12.35
CA VAL A 235 -8.74 14.09 -11.82
C VAL A 235 -7.95 13.41 -12.94
N THR A 236 -8.58 12.49 -13.67
CA THR A 236 -7.90 11.76 -14.76
C THR A 236 -7.56 12.70 -15.93
N ASN A 237 -8.44 13.65 -16.26
CA ASN A 237 -8.16 14.68 -17.26
C ASN A 237 -6.99 15.58 -16.87
N ASN A 238 -6.88 15.95 -15.58
CA ASN A 238 -5.76 16.75 -15.08
C ASN A 238 -4.43 15.97 -15.07
N MET A 239 -4.45 14.65 -14.89
CA MET A 239 -3.24 13.82 -15.03
C MET A 239 -2.83 13.69 -16.50
N PHE A 240 -3.79 13.43 -17.39
CA PHE A 240 -3.53 13.33 -18.83
C PHE A 240 -2.99 14.62 -19.45
N SER A 241 -3.42 15.79 -18.97
CA SER A 241 -2.94 17.08 -19.48
C SER A 241 -1.49 17.43 -19.11
N LYS A 242 -0.86 16.66 -18.21
CA LYS A 242 0.50 16.89 -17.70
C LYS A 242 1.57 16.04 -18.38
N VAL A 243 1.17 15.15 -19.28
CA VAL A 243 2.06 14.20 -19.96
C VAL A 243 1.91 14.30 -21.47
N ASN A 244 2.80 13.65 -22.23
CA ASN A 244 2.59 13.50 -23.65
C ASN A 244 1.34 12.62 -23.93
N PRO A 245 0.33 13.12 -24.68
CA PRO A 245 -0.91 12.39 -24.93
C PRO A 245 -0.70 11.12 -25.76
N LEU A 246 0.29 11.09 -26.66
CA LEU A 246 0.57 9.91 -27.49
C LEU A 246 1.19 8.79 -26.65
N ASP A 247 2.12 9.14 -25.75
CA ASP A 247 2.74 8.18 -24.85
C ASP A 247 1.73 7.63 -23.83
N ALA A 248 0.84 8.48 -23.31
CA ALA A 248 -0.25 8.06 -22.44
C ALA A 248 -1.22 7.10 -23.13
N LEU A 249 -1.58 7.36 -24.40
CA LEU A 249 -2.42 6.46 -25.20
C LEU A 249 -1.70 5.13 -25.52
N SER A 250 -0.38 5.17 -25.77
CA SER A 250 0.45 3.96 -25.95
C SER A 250 0.45 3.12 -24.67
N ALA A 251 0.69 3.76 -23.51
CA ALA A 251 0.67 3.10 -22.21
C ALA A 251 -0.69 2.46 -21.92
N ALA A 252 -1.80 3.18 -22.19
CA ALA A 252 -3.15 2.65 -21.99
C ALA A 252 -3.44 1.43 -22.88
N ARG A 253 -3.02 1.45 -24.16
CA ARG A 253 -3.15 0.28 -25.05
C ARG A 253 -2.33 -0.91 -24.53
N GLY A 254 -1.08 -0.67 -24.13
CA GLY A 254 -0.22 -1.69 -23.51
C GLY A 254 -0.88 -2.30 -22.27
N PHE A 255 -1.49 -1.47 -21.41
CA PHE A 255 -2.24 -1.93 -20.25
C PHE A 255 -3.44 -2.79 -20.63
N TYR A 256 -4.24 -2.38 -21.62
CA TYR A 256 -5.41 -3.15 -22.05
C TYR A 256 -5.05 -4.51 -22.64
N THR A 257 -3.91 -4.64 -23.31
CA THR A 257 -3.37 -5.93 -23.76
C THR A 257 -2.81 -6.75 -22.60
N PHE A 258 -2.07 -6.13 -21.68
CA PHE A 258 -1.49 -6.81 -20.53
C PHE A 258 -2.56 -7.44 -19.61
N LYS A 259 -3.64 -6.70 -19.34
CA LYS A 259 -4.72 -7.22 -18.47
C LYS A 259 -5.38 -8.48 -19.01
N ASP A 260 -5.39 -8.71 -20.33
CA ASP A 260 -5.98 -9.93 -20.91
C ASP A 260 -5.15 -11.17 -20.54
N VAL A 261 -3.83 -11.02 -20.46
CA VAL A 261 -2.93 -12.08 -20.00
C VAL A 261 -3.12 -12.33 -18.51
N VAL A 262 -3.25 -11.28 -17.71
CA VAL A 262 -3.52 -11.39 -16.27
C VAL A 262 -4.85 -12.08 -16.01
N GLU A 263 -5.91 -11.67 -16.72
CA GLU A 263 -7.26 -12.26 -16.62
C GLU A 263 -7.25 -13.75 -17.00
N ALA A 264 -6.51 -14.13 -18.04
CA ALA A 264 -6.45 -15.53 -18.50
C ALA A 264 -5.82 -16.50 -17.49
N VAL A 265 -5.07 -16.00 -16.51
CA VAL A 265 -4.43 -16.82 -15.46
C VAL A 265 -4.92 -16.45 -14.06
N GLN A 266 -5.96 -15.61 -13.96
CA GLN A 266 -6.55 -15.21 -12.70
C GLN A 266 -7.30 -16.37 -12.05
N ARG A 267 -7.13 -16.53 -10.74
CA ARG A 267 -7.80 -17.56 -9.93
C ARG A 267 -9.27 -17.25 -9.67
#